data_AF-A0A969P062-F1
#
_entry.id   AF-A0A969P062-F1
#
_cell.length_a   1.000
_cell.length_b   1.000
_cell.length_c   1.000
_cell.angle_alpha   90.00
_cell.angle_beta   90.00
_cell.angle_gamma   90.00
#
_symmetry.space_group_name_H-M   'P 1'
#
loop_
_entity.id
_entity.type
_entity.pdbx_description
1 polymer ?
#
loop_
_entity_poly.entity_id
_entity_poly.type
_entity_poly.pdbx_seq_one_letter_code
_entity_poly.pdbx_strand_id
1 'polypeptide(L)'
;MNLIIIAVVAVLASTLAIFIDRRNQGKKKELPVTAEEQATTETTDATVEETEASSGKSGPLGRISSWSQRVTKGSKTLLAEQFQSWAGTNIDDVQLKNWLTELSPKANKALTEQLNDFCANLGFELSWLLDDTLEKDPEIEREARQVVIAYCTACWHAAQSYNDFELFKTMQEIEKQAFTREHKSLSRRLFTELVKRDMAASVPAELFVASEKERQEHMANAIRQAAETDREAFKAVLKEVMLTEGEVETTDPISTNGQSPAATESTSEAESKKTILPRMGRKKPKADESSEPESPAPTTPDTTQFAPDPSTS
;
A
#
# COMPACT_ATOMS: atom_id res chain seq x y z
N MET A 1 5.92 -8.95 -14.21
CA MET A 1 7.12 -8.19 -13.76
C MET A 1 6.82 -6.77 -13.28
N ASN A 2 5.99 -5.97 -13.96
CA ASN A 2 5.73 -4.58 -13.54
C ASN A 2 5.06 -4.44 -12.16
N LEU A 3 4.20 -5.41 -11.77
CA LEU A 3 3.54 -5.42 -10.46
C LEU A 3 4.52 -5.61 -9.28
N ILE A 4 5.57 -6.42 -9.45
CA ILE A 4 6.59 -6.63 -8.40
C ILE A 4 7.39 -5.35 -8.15
N ILE A 5 7.68 -4.58 -9.21
CA ILE A 5 8.39 -3.30 -9.09
C ILE A 5 7.53 -2.28 -8.35
N ILE A 6 6.23 -2.22 -8.64
CA ILE A 6 5.28 -1.30 -7.97
C ILE A 6 5.10 -1.71 -6.49
N ALA A 7 4.98 -3.02 -6.23
CA ALA A 7 4.87 -3.58 -4.89
C ALA A 7 6.07 -3.22 -4.00
N VAL A 8 7.27 -3.42 -4.54
CA VAL A 8 8.51 -3.04 -3.87
C VAL A 8 8.48 -1.53 -3.61
N VAL A 9 8.21 -0.68 -4.60
CA VAL A 9 8.15 0.78 -4.39
C VAL A 9 7.10 1.21 -3.34
N ALA A 10 5.94 0.55 -3.25
CA ALA A 10 4.89 0.86 -2.30
C ALA A 10 5.25 0.46 -0.85
N VAL A 11 5.83 -0.72 -0.65
CA VAL A 11 6.36 -1.15 0.66
C VAL A 11 7.46 -0.17 1.12
N LEU A 12 8.27 0.31 0.18
CA LEU A 12 9.35 1.26 0.44
C LEU A 12 8.86 2.67 0.80
N ALA A 13 7.78 3.14 0.19
CA ALA A 13 7.14 4.39 0.60
C ALA A 13 6.53 4.28 2.01
N SER A 14 6.03 3.10 2.36
CA SER A 14 5.37 2.83 3.65
C SER A 14 6.38 2.74 4.81
N THR A 15 7.54 2.10 4.59
CA THR A 15 8.62 2.07 5.60
C THR A 15 9.22 3.45 5.83
N LEU A 16 9.36 4.28 4.78
CA LEU A 16 9.75 5.68 4.91
C LEU A 16 8.74 6.51 5.72
N ALA A 17 7.44 6.29 5.57
CA ALA A 17 6.41 7.01 6.32
C ALA A 17 6.44 6.68 7.83
N ILE A 18 6.60 5.40 8.20
CA ILE A 18 6.75 4.97 9.60
C ILE A 18 8.03 5.54 10.21
N PHE A 19 9.09 5.66 9.41
CA PHE A 19 10.37 6.22 9.86
C PHE A 19 10.30 7.74 10.05
N ILE A 20 9.59 8.46 9.16
CA ILE A 20 9.33 9.91 9.29
C ILE A 20 8.47 10.17 10.53
N ASP A 21 7.46 9.33 10.80
CA ASP A 21 6.61 9.47 11.98
C ASP A 21 7.42 9.23 13.27
N ARG A 22 8.23 8.17 13.35
CA ARG A 22 9.13 7.92 14.50
C ARG A 22 10.15 9.05 14.71
N ARG A 23 10.71 9.61 13.62
CA ARG A 23 11.64 10.74 13.69
C ARG A 23 10.97 12.03 14.19
N ASN A 24 9.68 12.23 13.89
CA ASN A 24 8.90 13.36 14.40
C ASN A 24 8.42 13.15 15.84
N GLN A 25 8.14 11.92 16.26
CA GLN A 25 7.80 11.62 17.66
C GLN A 25 9.01 11.76 18.60
N GLY A 26 10.23 11.49 18.13
CA GLY A 26 11.46 11.73 18.91
C GLY A 26 11.70 13.20 19.26
N LYS A 27 11.15 14.15 18.47
CA LYS A 27 11.24 15.59 18.73
C LYS A 27 10.18 16.13 19.69
N LYS A 28 9.15 15.35 20.00
CA LYS A 28 8.01 15.78 20.85
C LYS A 28 8.12 15.29 22.30
N LYS A 29 9.21 14.59 22.66
CA LYS A 29 9.46 14.09 24.02
C LYS A 29 10.45 14.94 24.83
N GLU A 30 10.63 16.21 24.48
CA GLU A 30 11.07 17.19 25.48
C GLU A 30 9.85 17.50 26.36
N LEU A 31 9.70 16.70 27.41
CA LEU A 31 8.76 16.96 28.49
C LEU A 31 9.03 18.36 29.06
N PRO A 32 7.99 19.16 29.32
CA PRO A 32 8.14 20.40 30.06
C PRO A 32 8.68 20.04 31.44
N VAL A 33 9.88 20.54 31.76
CA VAL A 33 10.39 20.58 33.13
C VAL A 33 9.39 21.40 33.93
N THR A 34 8.58 20.72 34.74
CA THR A 34 7.75 21.32 35.77
C THR A 34 8.68 22.02 36.75
N ALA A 35 8.84 23.33 36.57
CA ALA A 35 9.42 24.20 37.58
C ALA A 35 8.38 24.34 38.70
N GLU A 36 8.70 23.79 39.88
CA GLU A 36 7.99 24.12 41.11
C GLU A 36 8.22 25.59 41.42
N GLU A 37 7.14 26.36 41.33
CA GLU A 37 7.04 27.75 41.71
C GLU A 37 6.91 27.84 43.24
N GLN A 38 8.01 28.16 43.92
CA GLN A 38 7.97 28.79 45.23
C GLN A 38 7.86 30.31 45.04
N ALA A 39 6.82 30.87 45.62
CA ALA A 39 6.47 32.28 45.63
C ALA A 39 7.57 33.18 46.23
N THR A 40 7.77 34.38 45.68
CA THR A 40 7.74 35.66 46.42
C THR A 40 7.68 36.86 45.45
N THR A 41 6.75 37.78 45.68
CA THR A 41 6.66 39.11 45.06
C THR A 41 7.61 40.11 45.74
N GLU A 42 8.44 40.83 44.97
CA GLU A 42 8.65 42.29 45.13
C GLU A 42 9.53 42.90 44.02
N THR A 43 8.92 43.81 43.27
CA THR A 43 9.43 45.11 42.76
C THR A 43 10.94 45.36 42.73
N THR A 44 11.53 45.54 41.54
CA THR A 44 12.15 46.83 41.13
C THR A 44 12.44 46.90 39.63
N ASP A 45 12.46 48.15 39.18
CA ASP A 45 12.50 48.71 37.84
C ASP A 45 13.87 48.59 37.13
N ALA A 46 13.81 48.82 35.81
CA ALA A 46 14.87 49.27 34.91
C ALA A 46 15.83 48.28 34.22
N THR A 47 15.90 48.51 32.89
CA THR A 47 17.10 48.53 32.04
C THR A 47 17.23 47.41 31.01
N VAL A 48 16.93 47.83 29.78
CA VAL A 48 17.43 47.37 28.47
C VAL A 48 18.79 46.67 28.56
N GLU A 49 18.88 45.43 28.06
CA GLU A 49 19.96 45.05 27.15
C GLU A 49 19.54 43.89 26.25
N GLU A 50 19.72 44.18 24.96
CA GLU A 50 19.63 43.32 23.80
C GLU A 50 20.75 42.28 23.88
N THR A 51 20.40 40.99 23.84
CA THR A 51 21.39 39.93 23.61
C THR A 51 20.86 38.97 22.57
N GLU A 52 21.28 39.22 21.33
CA GLU A 52 21.39 38.23 20.27
C GLU A 52 22.17 37.00 20.74
N ALA A 53 22.01 35.87 20.03
CA ALA A 53 22.68 34.58 20.20
C ALA A 53 21.97 33.54 21.09
N SER A 54 20.88 32.97 20.58
CA SER A 54 20.61 31.54 20.78
C SER A 54 20.90 30.79 19.49
N SER A 55 22.20 30.56 19.27
CA SER A 55 22.73 29.54 18.38
C SER A 55 22.23 28.19 18.87
N GLY A 56 21.12 27.74 18.29
CA GLY A 56 20.61 26.38 18.46
C GLY A 56 21.68 25.39 18.00
N LYS A 57 22.45 24.90 18.98
CA LYS A 57 23.38 23.76 18.84
C LYS A 57 22.57 22.58 18.33
N SER A 58 22.53 22.44 17.00
CA SER A 58 22.29 21.19 16.33
C SER A 58 23.24 20.16 16.94
N GLY A 59 22.67 19.19 17.67
CA GLY A 59 23.45 18.18 18.38
C GLY A 59 24.44 17.47 17.45
N PRO A 60 25.56 16.97 17.98
CA PRO A 60 26.65 16.36 17.21
C PRO A 60 26.25 15.11 16.40
N LEU A 61 25.02 14.61 16.53
CA LEU A 61 24.48 13.48 15.77
C LEU A 61 23.86 13.87 14.42
N GLY A 62 23.82 15.16 14.06
CA GLY A 62 23.22 15.64 12.81
C GLY A 62 24.13 15.64 11.57
N ARG A 63 25.39 15.18 11.66
CA ARG A 63 26.42 15.35 10.61
C ARG A 63 26.84 14.08 9.86
N ILE A 64 26.12 12.97 10.01
CA ILE A 64 26.48 11.71 9.34
C ILE A 64 25.83 11.58 7.94
N SER A 65 24.82 12.39 7.60
CA SER A 65 24.08 12.21 6.34
C SER A 65 24.74 12.77 5.07
N SER A 66 25.88 13.47 5.16
CA SER A 66 26.53 14.07 3.97
C SER A 66 27.55 13.16 3.27
N TRP A 67 27.93 12.04 3.90
CA TRP A 67 28.89 11.08 3.31
C TRP A 67 28.25 10.27 2.18
N SER A 68 27.00 9.81 2.36
CA SER A 68 26.34 8.92 1.38
C SER A 68 26.03 9.59 0.03
N GLN A 69 26.02 10.93 -0.03
CA GLN A 69 25.78 11.66 -1.28
C GLN A 69 27.00 11.74 -2.22
N ARG A 70 28.21 11.34 -1.78
CA ARG A 70 29.41 11.35 -2.65
C ARG A 70 29.65 10.07 -3.44
N VAL A 71 28.76 9.08 -3.32
CA VAL A 71 28.82 7.88 -4.15
C VAL A 71 28.41 8.25 -5.57
N THR A 72 29.38 8.29 -6.48
CA THR A 72 29.15 8.56 -7.90
C THR A 72 28.23 7.49 -8.51
N LYS A 73 27.43 7.83 -9.53
CA LYS A 73 26.45 6.92 -10.14
C LYS A 73 27.03 5.56 -10.56
N GLY A 74 28.32 5.51 -10.92
CA GLY A 74 29.03 4.27 -11.27
C GLY A 74 29.25 3.34 -10.08
N SER A 75 29.57 3.89 -8.90
CA SER A 75 29.80 3.08 -7.69
C SER A 75 28.52 2.39 -7.21
N LYS A 76 27.35 3.00 -7.40
CA LYS A 76 26.06 2.38 -7.02
C LYS A 76 25.75 1.08 -7.77
N THR A 77 26.09 1.00 -9.05
CA THR A 77 25.85 -0.22 -9.84
C THR A 77 26.81 -1.33 -9.41
N LEU A 78 28.08 -0.99 -9.20
CA LEU A 78 29.09 -1.93 -8.70
C LEU A 78 28.73 -2.49 -7.33
N LEU A 79 28.23 -1.64 -6.42
CA LEU A 79 27.78 -2.07 -5.09
C LEU A 79 26.63 -3.09 -5.17
N ALA A 80 25.69 -2.91 -6.10
CA ALA A 80 24.58 -3.84 -6.29
C ALA A 80 25.02 -5.20 -6.84
N GLU A 81 26.02 -5.22 -7.72
CA GLU A 81 26.63 -6.45 -8.24
C GLU A 81 27.42 -7.18 -7.15
N GLN A 82 28.23 -6.45 -6.37
CA GLN A 82 28.93 -6.99 -5.20
C GLN A 82 27.95 -7.58 -4.18
N PHE A 83 26.89 -6.86 -3.86
CA PHE A 83 25.85 -7.33 -2.95
C PHE A 83 25.19 -8.61 -3.45
N GLN A 84 24.86 -8.70 -4.74
CA GLN A 84 24.24 -9.90 -5.31
C GLN A 84 25.19 -11.11 -5.26
N SER A 85 26.48 -10.92 -5.56
CA SER A 85 27.51 -11.95 -5.43
C SER A 85 27.67 -12.41 -3.97
N TRP A 86 27.74 -11.43 -3.04
CA TRP A 86 27.83 -11.68 -1.61
C TRP A 86 26.62 -12.46 -1.11
N ALA A 87 25.40 -12.06 -1.48
CA ALA A 87 24.16 -12.75 -1.11
C ALA A 87 24.14 -14.19 -1.62
N GLY A 88 24.67 -14.44 -2.82
CA GLY A 88 24.81 -15.77 -3.38
C GLY A 88 25.74 -16.70 -2.59
N THR A 89 26.68 -16.15 -1.83
CA THR A 89 27.66 -16.94 -1.06
C THR A 89 27.30 -17.04 0.42
N ASN A 90 26.67 -16.01 0.97
CA ASN A 90 26.57 -15.78 2.41
C ASN A 90 25.17 -16.02 3.00
N ILE A 91 24.16 -16.28 2.16
CA ILE A 91 22.78 -16.58 2.57
C ILE A 91 22.50 -18.08 2.44
N ASP A 92 22.15 -18.70 3.56
CA ASP A 92 21.85 -20.14 3.62
C ASP A 92 20.41 -20.46 3.16
N ASP A 93 19.47 -19.53 3.30
CA ASP A 93 18.09 -19.72 2.86
C ASP A 93 18.02 -19.71 1.32
N VAL A 94 17.73 -20.88 0.75
CA VAL A 94 17.64 -21.11 -0.70
C VAL A 94 16.54 -20.27 -1.35
N GLN A 95 15.39 -20.08 -0.69
CA GLN A 95 14.27 -19.32 -1.26
C GLN A 95 14.61 -17.83 -1.32
N LEU A 96 15.16 -17.29 -0.23
CA LEU A 96 15.61 -15.90 -0.18
C LEU A 96 16.72 -15.64 -1.20
N LYS A 97 17.70 -16.54 -1.29
CA LYS A 97 18.80 -16.46 -2.24
C LYS A 97 18.29 -16.46 -3.69
N ASN A 98 17.40 -17.39 -4.04
CA ASN A 98 16.81 -17.45 -5.38
C ASN A 98 16.06 -16.14 -5.71
N TRP A 99 15.24 -15.65 -4.78
CA TRP A 99 14.53 -14.39 -4.94
C TRP A 99 15.49 -13.22 -5.22
N LEU A 100 16.58 -13.10 -4.46
CA LEU A 100 17.61 -12.06 -4.66
C LEU A 100 18.32 -12.20 -6.01
N THR A 101 18.59 -13.42 -6.48
CA THR A 101 19.23 -13.65 -7.78
C THR A 101 18.31 -13.41 -8.97
N GLU A 102 17.00 -13.57 -8.80
CA GLU A 102 15.98 -13.35 -9.83
C GLU A 102 15.55 -11.87 -9.94
N LEU A 103 15.98 -11.00 -9.02
CA LEU A 103 15.69 -9.58 -9.09
C LEU A 103 16.27 -8.97 -10.38
N SER A 104 15.43 -8.19 -11.08
CA SER A 104 15.90 -7.37 -12.19
C SER A 104 17.03 -6.42 -11.73
N PRO A 105 17.98 -6.02 -12.61
CA PRO A 105 19.08 -5.13 -12.22
C PRO A 105 18.61 -3.82 -11.57
N LYS A 106 17.47 -3.28 -12.02
CA LYS A 106 16.85 -2.09 -11.43
C LYS A 106 16.34 -2.33 -10.01
N ALA A 107 15.70 -3.49 -9.78
CA ALA A 107 15.18 -3.86 -8.47
C ALA A 107 16.33 -4.17 -7.49
N ASN A 108 17.34 -4.91 -7.93
CA ASN A 108 18.53 -5.20 -7.13
C ASN A 108 19.26 -3.91 -6.71
N LYS A 109 19.43 -2.97 -7.65
CA LYS A 109 19.99 -1.65 -7.35
C LYS A 109 19.17 -0.88 -6.32
N ALA A 110 17.84 -0.82 -6.48
CA ALA A 110 16.96 -0.13 -5.53
C ALA A 110 17.03 -0.76 -4.13
N LEU A 111 17.01 -2.09 -4.04
CA LEU A 111 17.16 -2.82 -2.79
C LEU A 111 18.51 -2.53 -2.12
N THR A 112 19.60 -2.57 -2.90
CA THR A 112 20.96 -2.31 -2.38
C THR A 112 21.12 -0.88 -1.88
N GLU A 113 20.59 0.12 -2.60
CA GLU A 113 20.64 1.51 -2.16
C GLU A 113 19.93 1.70 -0.81
N GLN A 114 18.78 1.03 -0.62
CA GLN A 114 18.02 1.11 0.62
C GLN A 114 18.64 0.33 1.76
N LEU A 115 19.19 -0.86 1.46
CA LEU A 115 19.95 -1.62 2.42
C LEU A 115 21.16 -0.82 2.90
N ASN A 116 21.87 -0.15 1.99
CA ASN A 116 22.99 0.72 2.33
C ASN A 116 22.54 1.89 3.23
N ASP A 117 21.43 2.55 2.91
CA ASP A 117 20.87 3.61 3.77
C ASP A 117 20.44 3.06 5.14
N PHE A 118 19.87 1.85 5.18
CA PHE A 118 19.49 1.16 6.41
C PHE A 118 20.70 0.85 7.29
N CYS A 119 21.76 0.27 6.72
CA CYS A 119 23.02 0.01 7.43
C CYS A 119 23.63 1.33 7.96
N ALA A 120 23.69 2.37 7.12
CA ALA A 120 24.24 3.66 7.50
C ALA A 120 23.48 4.29 8.68
N ASN A 121 22.16 4.11 8.74
CA ASN A 121 21.34 4.56 9.87
C ASN A 121 21.60 3.77 11.16
N LEU A 122 22.07 2.52 11.06
CA LEU A 122 22.51 1.71 12.19
C LEU A 122 23.96 1.99 12.61
N GLY A 123 24.69 2.81 11.85
CA GLY A 123 26.05 3.24 12.18
C GLY A 123 27.16 2.40 11.54
N PHE A 124 26.87 1.60 10.52
CA PHE A 124 27.89 0.88 9.74
C PHE A 124 27.61 0.96 8.23
N GLU A 125 28.61 0.75 7.39
CA GLU A 125 28.43 0.80 5.94
C GLU A 125 28.28 -0.60 5.36
N LEU A 126 27.41 -0.75 4.35
CA LEU A 126 27.22 -2.03 3.67
C LEU A 126 28.53 -2.47 2.99
N SER A 127 29.30 -1.54 2.42
CA SER A 127 30.60 -1.80 1.81
C SER A 127 31.59 -2.48 2.76
N TRP A 128 31.54 -2.19 4.07
CA TRP A 128 32.45 -2.83 5.03
C TRP A 128 32.26 -4.35 5.10
N LEU A 129 31.03 -4.82 4.86
CA LEU A 129 30.68 -6.23 4.80
C LEU A 129 30.99 -6.85 3.43
N LEU A 130 30.97 -6.06 2.35
CA LEU A 130 31.21 -6.53 0.98
C LEU A 130 32.69 -6.55 0.58
N ASP A 131 33.49 -5.65 1.16
CA ASP A 131 34.92 -5.49 0.90
C ASP A 131 35.79 -6.11 2.02
N ASP A 132 35.25 -7.08 2.78
CA ASP A 132 35.95 -7.83 3.82
C ASP A 132 36.62 -6.95 4.91
N THR A 133 36.16 -5.71 5.07
CA THR A 133 36.75 -4.74 6.02
C THR A 133 36.55 -5.17 7.47
N LEU A 134 35.49 -5.95 7.73
CA LEU A 134 35.14 -6.48 9.04
C LEU A 134 35.87 -7.78 9.41
N GLU A 135 36.72 -8.35 8.55
CA GLU A 135 37.46 -9.61 8.85
C GLU A 135 38.30 -9.55 10.14
N LYS A 136 38.70 -8.35 10.56
CA LYS A 136 39.47 -8.15 11.80
C LYS A 136 38.64 -8.34 13.07
N ASP A 137 37.32 -8.26 12.95
CA ASP A 137 36.37 -8.43 14.05
C ASP A 137 35.22 -9.36 13.61
N PRO A 138 35.42 -10.69 13.71
CA PRO A 138 34.46 -11.68 13.21
C PRO A 138 33.14 -11.67 13.98
N GLU A 139 33.13 -11.13 15.21
CA GLU A 139 31.89 -10.95 15.97
C GLU A 139 31.05 -9.85 15.33
N ILE A 140 31.64 -8.67 15.08
CA ILE A 140 30.94 -7.56 14.40
C ILE A 140 30.51 -7.95 12.98
N GLU A 141 31.36 -8.66 12.22
CA GLU A 141 30.99 -9.14 10.88
C GLU A 141 29.75 -10.04 10.92
N ARG A 142 29.70 -10.98 11.88
CA ARG A 142 28.56 -11.89 12.05
C ARG A 142 27.28 -11.12 12.37
N GLU A 143 27.34 -10.14 13.27
CA GLU A 143 26.17 -9.32 13.62
C GLU A 143 25.71 -8.47 12.43
N ALA A 144 26.63 -7.81 11.71
CA ALA A 144 26.31 -7.03 10.51
C ALA A 144 25.64 -7.90 9.43
N ARG A 145 26.17 -9.11 9.21
CA ARG A 145 25.59 -10.11 8.31
C ARG A 145 24.19 -10.51 8.73
N GLN A 146 23.96 -10.82 10.01
CA GLN A 146 22.63 -11.17 10.51
C GLN A 146 21.62 -10.03 10.29
N VAL A 147 22.03 -8.78 10.53
CA VAL A 147 21.20 -7.60 10.29
C VAL A 147 20.81 -7.47 8.82
N VAL A 148 21.78 -7.62 7.90
CA VAL A 148 21.52 -7.58 6.45
C VAL A 148 20.57 -8.69 6.02
N ILE A 149 20.79 -9.93 6.48
CA ILE A 149 19.93 -11.07 6.19
C ILE A 149 18.51 -10.84 6.70
N ALA A 150 18.36 -10.35 7.93
CA ALA A 150 17.05 -10.05 8.51
C ALA A 150 16.30 -8.99 7.70
N TYR A 151 16.98 -7.94 7.24
CA TYR A 151 16.39 -6.92 6.37
C TYR A 151 15.90 -7.53 5.05
N CYS A 152 16.75 -8.31 4.37
CA CYS A 152 16.38 -8.95 3.11
C CYS A 152 15.21 -9.91 3.28
N THR A 153 15.19 -10.67 4.37
CA THR A 153 14.10 -11.60 4.73
C THR A 153 12.79 -10.84 4.93
N ALA A 154 12.81 -9.71 5.63
CA ALA A 154 11.63 -8.87 5.82
C ALA A 154 11.10 -8.30 4.49
N CYS A 155 12.00 -7.84 3.61
CA CYS A 155 11.62 -7.37 2.28
C CYS A 155 11.01 -8.49 1.42
N TRP A 156 11.58 -9.70 1.48
CA TRP A 156 11.05 -10.86 0.78
C TRP A 156 9.65 -11.22 1.26
N HIS A 157 9.43 -11.34 2.57
CA HIS A 157 8.08 -11.60 3.11
C HIS A 157 7.08 -10.51 2.70
N ALA A 158 7.47 -9.25 2.77
CA ALA A 158 6.61 -8.15 2.34
C ALA A 158 6.25 -8.25 0.84
N ALA A 159 7.21 -8.63 -0.02
CA ALA A 159 6.96 -8.84 -1.44
C ALA A 159 6.00 -10.01 -1.69
N GLN A 160 6.11 -11.10 -0.93
CA GLN A 160 5.21 -12.25 -1.04
C GLN A 160 3.79 -11.91 -0.59
N SER A 161 3.65 -11.13 0.48
CA SER A 161 2.33 -10.73 1.01
C SER A 161 1.66 -9.59 0.24
N TYR A 162 2.37 -8.90 -0.66
CA TYR A 162 1.82 -7.75 -1.38
C TYR A 162 0.53 -8.08 -2.14
N ASN A 163 0.52 -9.21 -2.86
CA ASN A 163 -0.65 -9.64 -3.63
C ASN A 163 -1.85 -9.90 -2.72
N ASP A 164 -1.63 -10.36 -1.49
CA ASP A 164 -2.70 -10.64 -0.54
C ASP A 164 -3.26 -9.33 0.07
N PHE A 165 -2.42 -8.30 0.25
CA PHE A 165 -2.89 -6.97 0.65
C PHE A 165 -3.71 -6.29 -0.46
N GLU A 166 -3.26 -6.38 -1.71
CA GLU A 166 -4.04 -5.89 -2.86
C GLU A 166 -5.37 -6.64 -2.98
N LEU A 167 -5.36 -7.97 -2.85
CA LEU A 167 -6.58 -8.78 -2.81
C LEU A 167 -7.52 -8.33 -1.69
N PHE A 168 -7.00 -8.10 -0.48
CA PHE A 168 -7.79 -7.64 0.65
C PHE A 168 -8.39 -6.25 0.41
N LYS A 169 -7.63 -5.34 -0.19
CA LYS A 169 -8.11 -4.01 -0.56
C LYS A 169 -9.24 -4.09 -1.59
N THR A 170 -9.06 -4.86 -2.67
CA THR A 170 -10.10 -5.07 -3.69
C THR A 170 -11.34 -5.72 -3.10
N MET A 171 -11.18 -6.71 -2.22
CA MET A 171 -12.30 -7.33 -1.50
C MET A 171 -13.08 -6.28 -0.68
N GLN A 172 -12.39 -5.43 0.09
CA GLN A 172 -13.01 -4.36 0.86
C GLN A 172 -13.75 -3.34 -0.01
N GLU A 173 -13.20 -3.01 -1.19
CA GLU A 173 -13.84 -2.11 -2.14
C GLU A 173 -15.10 -2.73 -2.74
N ILE A 174 -15.07 -4.02 -3.10
CA ILE A 174 -16.22 -4.77 -3.61
C ILE A 174 -17.30 -4.95 -2.55
N GLU A 175 -16.93 -5.28 -1.31
CA GLU A 175 -17.85 -5.41 -0.17
C GLU A 175 -18.61 -4.10 0.08
N LYS A 176 -17.93 -2.95 -0.02
CA LYS A 176 -18.55 -1.63 0.12
C LYS A 176 -19.40 -1.26 -1.10
N GLN A 177 -18.85 -1.42 -2.31
CA GLN A 177 -19.48 -1.01 -3.56
C GLN A 177 -19.02 -1.87 -4.76
N ALA A 178 -19.64 -3.04 -4.94
CA ALA A 178 -19.28 -3.97 -6.02
C ALA A 178 -19.37 -3.37 -7.44
N PHE A 179 -20.27 -2.42 -7.71
CA PHE A 179 -20.54 -1.94 -9.08
C PHE A 179 -20.13 -0.47 -9.33
N THR A 180 -19.00 -0.02 -8.76
CA THR A 180 -18.38 1.23 -9.18
C THR A 180 -17.86 1.12 -10.62
N ARG A 181 -17.60 2.27 -11.28
CA ARG A 181 -17.05 2.29 -12.64
C ARG A 181 -15.76 1.46 -12.76
N GLU A 182 -14.95 1.44 -11.71
CA GLU A 182 -13.67 0.73 -11.64
C GLU A 182 -13.85 -0.78 -11.48
N HIS A 183 -14.76 -1.24 -10.61
CA HIS A 183 -14.92 -2.66 -10.31
C HIS A 183 -16.04 -3.35 -11.08
N LYS A 184 -16.79 -2.64 -11.93
CA LYS A 184 -17.96 -3.21 -12.62
C LYS A 184 -17.65 -4.46 -13.44
N SER A 185 -16.54 -4.48 -14.19
CA SER A 185 -16.11 -5.65 -14.97
C SER A 185 -15.69 -6.81 -14.08
N LEU A 186 -14.89 -6.53 -13.05
CA LEU A 186 -14.41 -7.49 -12.07
C LEU A 186 -15.57 -8.15 -11.32
N SER A 187 -16.49 -7.36 -10.77
CA SER A 187 -17.64 -7.86 -10.00
C SER A 187 -18.61 -8.69 -10.82
N ARG A 188 -18.80 -8.36 -12.12
CA ARG A 188 -19.61 -9.21 -13.01
C ARG A 188 -18.97 -10.59 -13.20
N ARG A 189 -17.66 -10.65 -13.44
CA ARG A 189 -16.94 -11.92 -13.59
C ARG A 189 -16.89 -12.70 -12.29
N LEU A 190 -16.62 -12.01 -11.18
CA LEU A 190 -16.64 -12.58 -9.85
C LEU A 190 -17.98 -13.25 -9.58
N PHE A 191 -19.09 -12.55 -9.80
CA PHE A 191 -20.43 -13.13 -9.64
C PHE A 191 -20.62 -14.37 -10.54
N THR A 192 -20.22 -14.30 -11.81
CA THR A 192 -20.32 -15.45 -12.72
C THR A 192 -19.54 -16.67 -12.22
N GLU A 193 -18.31 -16.49 -11.76
CA GLU A 193 -17.50 -17.60 -11.21
C GLU A 193 -18.03 -18.10 -9.87
N LEU A 194 -18.59 -17.23 -9.02
CA LEU A 194 -19.24 -17.64 -7.77
C LEU A 194 -20.48 -18.50 -8.05
N VAL A 195 -21.34 -18.12 -9.01
CA VAL A 195 -22.50 -18.93 -9.41
C VAL A 195 -22.06 -20.27 -9.99
N LYS A 196 -21.02 -20.28 -10.83
CA LYS A 196 -20.47 -21.50 -11.43
C LYS A 196 -19.91 -22.50 -10.41
N ARG A 197 -19.47 -22.02 -9.24
CA ARG A 197 -18.99 -22.83 -8.11
C ARG A 197 -20.06 -23.10 -7.05
N ASP A 198 -21.32 -22.78 -7.35
CA ASP A 198 -22.46 -22.90 -6.43
C ASP A 198 -22.27 -22.12 -5.10
N MET A 199 -21.43 -21.06 -5.12
CA MET A 199 -21.18 -20.19 -3.97
C MET A 199 -22.15 -18.99 -3.89
N ALA A 200 -22.85 -18.70 -4.99
CA ALA A 200 -23.83 -17.63 -5.07
C ALA A 200 -25.07 -18.11 -5.83
N ALA A 201 -26.25 -17.64 -5.43
CA ALA A 201 -27.48 -17.93 -6.15
C ALA A 201 -27.47 -17.32 -7.55
N SER A 202 -27.87 -18.11 -8.55
CA SER A 202 -28.06 -17.62 -9.92
C SER A 202 -29.11 -16.51 -9.97
N VAL A 203 -28.99 -15.58 -10.93
CA VAL A 203 -29.97 -14.50 -11.13
C VAL A 203 -31.37 -15.09 -11.38
N PRO A 204 -32.38 -14.78 -10.54
CA PRO A 204 -33.76 -15.21 -10.74
C PRO A 204 -34.30 -14.77 -12.11
N ALA A 205 -35.21 -15.56 -12.66
CA ALA A 205 -35.74 -15.31 -14.00
C ALA A 205 -36.47 -13.95 -14.10
N GLU A 206 -37.08 -13.47 -13.01
CA GLU A 206 -37.76 -12.17 -13.00
C GLU A 206 -36.78 -11.00 -13.16
N LEU A 207 -35.51 -11.16 -12.76
CA LEU A 207 -34.51 -10.10 -12.87
C LEU A 207 -33.99 -9.90 -14.30
N PHE A 208 -34.29 -10.80 -15.24
CA PHE A 208 -33.96 -10.58 -16.65
C PHE A 208 -34.77 -9.43 -17.27
N VAL A 209 -36.00 -9.19 -16.81
CA VAL A 209 -36.84 -8.05 -17.25
C VAL A 209 -36.71 -6.83 -16.34
N ALA A 210 -36.05 -6.96 -15.20
CA ALA A 210 -35.82 -5.87 -14.25
C ALA A 210 -34.86 -4.79 -14.81
N SER A 211 -34.77 -3.67 -14.10
CA SER A 211 -33.79 -2.64 -14.41
C SER A 211 -32.36 -3.14 -14.17
N GLU A 212 -31.38 -2.54 -14.86
CA GLU A 212 -29.96 -2.85 -14.66
C GLU A 212 -29.50 -2.58 -13.21
N LYS A 213 -30.13 -1.61 -12.54
CA LYS A 213 -29.85 -1.29 -11.13
C LYS A 213 -30.26 -2.43 -10.21
N GLU A 214 -31.47 -2.97 -10.37
CA GLU A 214 -31.97 -4.09 -9.57
C GLU A 214 -31.14 -5.35 -9.77
N ARG A 215 -30.72 -5.63 -11.02
CA ARG A 215 -29.78 -6.73 -11.31
C ARG A 215 -28.45 -6.56 -10.59
N GLN A 216 -27.85 -5.37 -10.64
CA GLN A 216 -26.58 -5.10 -9.96
C GLN A 216 -26.71 -5.20 -8.44
N GLU A 217 -27.83 -4.73 -7.88
CA GLU A 217 -28.11 -4.84 -6.45
C GLU A 217 -28.21 -6.31 -6.01
N HIS A 218 -28.92 -7.14 -6.78
CA HIS A 218 -28.98 -8.59 -6.55
C HIS A 218 -27.59 -9.23 -6.61
N MET A 219 -26.81 -8.95 -7.65
CA MET A 219 -25.45 -9.49 -7.78
C MET A 219 -24.56 -9.02 -6.61
N ALA A 220 -24.67 -7.76 -6.18
CA ALA A 220 -23.89 -7.21 -5.07
C ALA A 220 -24.25 -7.89 -3.74
N ASN A 221 -25.54 -8.14 -3.50
CA ASN A 221 -26.01 -8.88 -2.33
C ASN A 221 -25.48 -10.32 -2.35
N ALA A 222 -25.54 -10.99 -3.50
CA ALA A 222 -25.04 -12.36 -3.65
C ALA A 222 -23.52 -12.47 -3.46
N ILE A 223 -22.75 -11.50 -3.96
CA ILE A 223 -21.30 -11.41 -3.73
C ILE A 223 -21.01 -11.24 -2.23
N ARG A 224 -21.72 -10.33 -1.54
CA ARG A 224 -21.56 -10.12 -0.08
C ARG A 224 -21.89 -11.39 0.70
N GLN A 225 -23.01 -12.04 0.37
CA GLN A 225 -23.42 -13.29 1.03
C GLN A 225 -22.40 -14.41 0.82
N ALA A 226 -21.83 -14.53 -0.38
CA ALA A 226 -20.77 -15.51 -0.66
C ALA A 226 -19.51 -15.25 0.20
N ALA A 227 -19.11 -13.98 0.33
CA ALA A 227 -17.97 -13.58 1.16
C ALA A 227 -18.20 -13.82 2.66
N GLU A 228 -19.44 -13.67 3.14
CA GLU A 228 -19.84 -13.95 4.52
C GLU A 228 -19.93 -15.46 4.82
N THR A 229 -20.34 -16.26 3.84
CA THR A 229 -20.57 -17.71 4.01
C THR A 229 -19.27 -18.50 4.05
N ASP A 230 -18.38 -18.29 3.07
CA ASP A 230 -17.07 -18.94 3.02
C ASP A 230 -16.02 -17.96 2.51
N ARG A 231 -15.37 -17.27 3.46
CA ARG A 231 -14.43 -16.20 3.16
C ARG A 231 -13.16 -16.70 2.45
N GLU A 232 -12.69 -17.90 2.77
CA GLU A 232 -11.45 -18.43 2.17
C GLU A 232 -11.70 -18.91 0.74
N ALA A 233 -12.80 -19.61 0.49
CA ALA A 233 -13.20 -19.96 -0.87
C ALA A 233 -13.47 -18.70 -1.72
N PHE A 234 -14.12 -17.68 -1.15
CA PHE A 234 -14.38 -16.41 -1.84
C PHE A 234 -13.07 -15.71 -2.25
N LYS A 235 -12.09 -15.61 -1.33
CA LYS A 235 -10.77 -15.05 -1.63
C LYS A 235 -10.08 -15.80 -2.76
N ALA A 236 -10.17 -17.14 -2.79
CA ALA A 236 -9.58 -17.96 -3.84
C ALA A 236 -10.20 -17.65 -5.21
N VAL A 237 -11.53 -17.54 -5.29
CA VAL A 237 -12.25 -17.15 -6.53
C VAL A 237 -11.85 -15.74 -6.96
N LEU A 238 -11.84 -14.78 -6.03
CA LEU A 238 -11.46 -13.40 -6.35
C LEU A 238 -10.03 -13.31 -6.89
N LYS A 239 -9.08 -14.01 -6.25
CA LYS A 239 -7.68 -14.06 -6.68
C LYS A 239 -7.56 -14.60 -8.11
N GLU A 240 -8.31 -15.65 -8.44
CA GLU A 240 -8.32 -16.24 -9.80
C GLU A 240 -8.89 -15.29 -10.85
N VAL A 241 -10.00 -14.60 -10.53
CA VAL A 241 -10.60 -13.62 -11.44
C VAL A 241 -9.66 -12.44 -11.68
N MET A 242 -8.95 -11.97 -10.64
CA MET A 242 -7.95 -10.89 -10.77
C MET A 242 -6.74 -11.31 -11.63
N LEU A 243 -6.32 -12.57 -11.57
CA LEU A 243 -5.22 -13.08 -12.41
C LEU A 243 -5.62 -13.16 -13.89
N THR A 244 -6.90 -13.44 -14.17
CA THR A 244 -7.43 -13.54 -15.55
C THR A 244 -7.52 -12.17 -16.24
N GLU A 245 -7.60 -11.06 -15.50
CA GLU A 245 -7.66 -9.71 -16.07
C GLU A 245 -6.41 -9.31 -16.86
N GLY A 246 -5.24 -9.85 -16.49
CA GLY A 246 -3.97 -9.49 -17.13
C GLY A 246 -3.75 -10.08 -18.52
N GLU A 247 -4.55 -11.06 -18.95
CA GLU A 247 -4.27 -11.87 -20.15
C GLU A 247 -5.07 -11.44 -21.39
N VAL A 248 -6.18 -10.71 -21.23
CA VAL A 248 -7.18 -10.50 -22.31
C VAL A 248 -6.96 -9.22 -23.13
N GLU A 249 -6.08 -8.29 -22.71
CA GLU A 249 -5.94 -6.98 -23.40
C GLU A 249 -5.00 -6.96 -24.63
N THR A 250 -4.42 -8.08 -25.07
CA THR A 250 -3.49 -8.11 -26.23
C THR A 250 -4.00 -8.87 -27.45
N THR A 251 -5.29 -9.19 -27.53
CA THR A 251 -5.86 -9.54 -28.84
C THR A 251 -6.10 -8.26 -29.62
N ASP A 252 -5.06 -7.84 -30.34
CA ASP A 252 -5.19 -6.94 -31.48
C ASP A 252 -6.47 -7.35 -32.23
N PRO A 253 -7.41 -6.42 -32.48
CA PRO A 253 -8.54 -6.75 -33.32
C PRO A 253 -7.93 -7.19 -34.64
N ILE A 254 -8.01 -8.51 -34.91
CA ILE A 254 -7.77 -9.05 -36.24
C ILE A 254 -8.71 -8.25 -37.12
N SER A 255 -8.11 -7.26 -37.76
CA SER A 255 -8.65 -6.48 -38.84
C SER A 255 -9.01 -7.54 -39.87
N THR A 256 -10.26 -7.98 -39.80
CA THR A 256 -10.84 -8.85 -40.81
C THR A 256 -10.89 -7.96 -42.02
N ASN A 257 -9.82 -8.05 -42.81
CA ASN A 257 -9.57 -7.34 -44.04
C ASN A 257 -10.57 -7.88 -45.05
N GLY A 258 -11.82 -7.43 -44.89
CA GLY A 258 -12.92 -7.59 -45.82
C GLY A 258 -12.69 -6.63 -46.98
N GLN A 259 -11.87 -7.12 -47.92
CA GLN A 259 -11.85 -6.75 -49.32
C GLN A 259 -13.26 -6.39 -49.82
N SER A 260 -13.49 -5.11 -50.11
CA SER A 260 -14.64 -4.65 -50.89
C SER A 260 -14.10 -3.85 -52.09
N PRO A 261 -14.42 -4.23 -53.33
CA PRO A 261 -13.88 -3.61 -54.53
C PRO A 261 -14.61 -2.30 -54.85
N ALA A 262 -13.80 -1.32 -55.25
CA ALA A 262 -14.07 -0.22 -56.18
C ALA A 262 -15.54 0.12 -56.50
N ALA A 263 -15.97 1.33 -56.11
CA ALA A 263 -16.67 2.26 -57.00
C ALA A 263 -16.84 3.65 -56.36
N THR A 264 -16.12 4.61 -56.96
CA THR A 264 -16.63 5.91 -57.43
C THR A 264 -16.98 7.03 -56.43
N GLU A 265 -16.25 8.13 -56.62
CA GLU A 265 -16.53 9.56 -56.40
C GLU A 265 -17.96 9.95 -55.98
N SER A 266 -18.05 10.85 -54.99
CA SER A 266 -18.60 12.20 -55.23
C SER A 266 -18.49 13.11 -54.00
N THR A 267 -17.84 14.23 -54.23
CA THR A 267 -17.99 15.57 -53.65
C THR A 267 -19.30 15.84 -52.92
N SER A 268 -19.27 16.36 -51.69
CA SER A 268 -19.97 17.62 -51.37
C SER A 268 -19.45 18.27 -50.09
N GLU A 269 -19.14 19.53 -50.28
CA GLU A 269 -18.82 20.58 -49.32
C GLU A 269 -20.15 21.08 -48.73
N ALA A 270 -20.30 21.02 -47.40
CA ALA A 270 -21.41 21.65 -46.71
C ALA A 270 -20.98 22.11 -45.31
N GLU A 271 -20.55 23.36 -45.30
CA GLU A 271 -20.48 24.31 -44.20
C GLU A 271 -21.67 24.14 -43.22
N SER A 272 -21.39 23.89 -41.94
CA SER A 272 -22.42 23.93 -40.90
C SER A 272 -21.88 24.62 -39.63
N LYS A 273 -22.20 25.91 -39.55
CA LYS A 273 -22.11 26.75 -38.35
C LYS A 273 -22.92 26.10 -37.22
N LYS A 274 -22.26 25.68 -36.14
CA LYS A 274 -22.94 25.28 -34.91
C LYS A 274 -22.71 26.31 -33.79
N THR A 275 -23.77 27.07 -33.61
CA THR A 275 -24.13 27.99 -32.53
C THR A 275 -23.65 27.56 -31.15
N ILE A 276 -22.88 28.46 -30.53
CA ILE A 276 -22.54 28.48 -29.11
C ILE A 276 -23.80 28.92 -28.34
N LEU A 277 -24.32 28.04 -27.46
CA LEU A 277 -25.38 28.39 -26.50
C LEU A 277 -24.78 28.68 -25.12
N PRO A 278 -25.32 29.67 -24.38
CA PRO A 278 -24.81 30.09 -23.09
C PRO A 278 -25.15 29.11 -21.97
N ARG A 279 -24.15 28.88 -21.13
CA ARG A 279 -24.16 28.10 -19.88
C ARG A 279 -25.08 28.78 -18.85
N MET A 280 -26.31 28.29 -18.72
CA MET A 280 -27.23 28.72 -17.67
C MET A 280 -26.85 28.12 -16.31
N GLY A 281 -26.79 29.00 -15.30
CA GLY A 281 -26.41 28.68 -13.93
C GLY A 281 -27.39 27.71 -13.25
N ARG A 282 -26.83 26.66 -12.65
CA ARG A 282 -27.55 25.81 -11.69
C ARG A 282 -27.72 26.56 -10.38
N LYS A 283 -28.98 26.85 -10.04
CA LYS A 283 -29.42 27.24 -8.70
C LYS A 283 -29.08 26.14 -7.69
N LYS A 284 -28.50 26.53 -6.54
CA LYS A 284 -28.36 25.68 -5.35
C LYS A 284 -29.77 25.32 -4.82
N PRO A 285 -30.08 24.05 -4.55
CA PRO A 285 -31.22 23.71 -3.71
C PRO A 285 -30.93 24.08 -2.25
N LYS A 286 -31.96 24.65 -1.64
CA LYS A 286 -32.11 25.05 -0.25
C LYS A 286 -32.22 23.77 0.59
N ALA A 287 -31.49 23.70 1.70
CA ALA A 287 -31.59 22.62 2.66
C ALA A 287 -32.82 22.88 3.55
N ASP A 288 -33.83 22.02 3.41
CA ASP A 288 -34.84 21.74 4.44
C ASP A 288 -34.24 20.60 5.30
N GLU A 289 -34.00 20.82 6.58
CA GLU A 289 -34.95 20.80 7.71
C GLU A 289 -35.09 19.38 8.28
N SER A 290 -34.63 19.28 9.54
CA SER A 290 -35.02 18.39 10.63
C SER A 290 -35.49 16.97 10.32
N SER A 291 -34.74 16.00 10.84
CA SER A 291 -35.30 14.82 11.53
C SER A 291 -34.22 14.24 12.46
N GLU A 292 -34.32 14.53 13.75
CA GLU A 292 -33.67 13.75 14.82
C GLU A 292 -34.29 12.35 14.87
N PRO A 293 -33.49 11.27 14.87
CA PRO A 293 -33.98 9.97 15.30
C PRO A 293 -33.77 9.78 16.81
N GLU A 294 -34.89 9.54 17.50
CA GLU A 294 -34.98 9.04 18.87
C GLU A 294 -34.03 7.85 19.11
N SER A 295 -33.27 7.96 20.20
CA SER A 295 -32.37 6.92 20.70
C SER A 295 -33.18 5.88 21.51
N PRO A 296 -33.19 4.58 21.14
CA PRO A 296 -33.82 3.57 21.98
C PRO A 296 -32.94 3.22 23.20
N ALA A 297 -33.61 3.09 24.34
CA ALA A 297 -33.04 2.83 25.65
C ALA A 297 -32.21 1.52 25.73
N PRO A 298 -31.20 1.45 26.62
CA PRO A 298 -30.39 0.26 26.81
C PRO A 298 -31.13 -0.83 27.60
N THR A 299 -31.36 -1.97 26.94
CA THR A 299 -31.83 -3.21 27.57
C THR A 299 -30.68 -3.84 28.35
N THR A 300 -30.87 -4.03 29.65
CA THR A 300 -29.94 -4.73 30.55
C THR A 300 -29.86 -6.24 30.22
N PRO A 301 -28.67 -6.84 30.11
CA PRO A 301 -28.54 -8.28 29.99
C PRO A 301 -28.71 -8.99 31.34
N ASP A 302 -29.55 -10.02 31.31
CA ASP A 302 -29.89 -10.92 32.39
C ASP A 302 -28.65 -11.71 32.84
N THR A 303 -28.27 -11.55 34.11
CA THR A 303 -27.13 -12.26 34.72
C THR A 303 -27.59 -13.64 35.15
N THR A 304 -27.49 -14.61 34.24
CA THR A 304 -27.66 -16.03 34.60
C THR A 304 -26.34 -16.55 35.15
N GLN A 305 -26.32 -16.75 36.47
CA GLN A 305 -25.27 -17.47 37.20
C GLN A 305 -25.18 -18.93 36.70
N PHE A 306 -24.05 -19.28 36.09
CA PHE A 306 -23.66 -20.68 35.90
C PHE A 306 -22.77 -21.11 37.07
N ALA A 307 -23.26 -22.03 37.88
CA ALA A 307 -22.50 -22.67 38.95
C ALA A 307 -21.50 -23.69 38.36
N PRO A 308 -20.27 -23.81 38.89
CA PRO A 308 -19.34 -24.85 38.51
C PRO A 308 -19.68 -26.18 39.20
N ASP A 309 -19.76 -27.25 38.41
CA ASP A 309 -19.92 -28.63 38.85
C ASP A 309 -18.56 -29.17 39.35
N PRO A 310 -18.42 -29.61 40.63
CA PRO A 310 -17.19 -30.20 41.13
C PRO A 310 -17.34 -31.72 41.22
N SER A 311 -16.98 -32.46 40.17
CA SER A 311 -16.81 -33.91 40.27
C SER A 311 -15.96 -34.47 39.13
N THR A 312 -14.64 -34.54 39.36
CA THR A 312 -13.86 -35.67 38.85
C THR A 312 -12.69 -35.91 39.80
N SER A 313 -12.84 -36.95 40.61
CA SER A 313 -11.76 -37.67 41.29
C SER A 313 -11.47 -38.95 40.53
#